data_AF-A0A261RV22-F1
#
_entry.id   AF-A0A261RV22-F1
#
_cell.length_a   1.000
_cell.length_b   1.000
_cell.length_c   1.000
_cell.angle_alpha   90.00
_cell.angle_beta   90.00
_cell.angle_gamma   90.00
#
_symmetry.space_group_name_H-M   'P 1'
#
loop_
_entity.id
_entity.type
_entity.pdbx_description
1 polymer ?
#
loop_
_entity_poly.entity_id
_entity_poly.type
_entity_poly.pdbx_seq_one_letter_code
_entity_poly.pdbx_strand_id
1 'polypeptide(L)' 'MSAVFEGVRPASESSIEIGFSYQGRVCVERLRLKPTAANLRRATEQRAEIVAAIERGDFDYAAAFPKSRKAPTGG' A
#
# COMPACT_ATOMS: atom_id res chain seq x y z
N MET A 1 -7.96 -6.83 -18.71
CA MET A 1 -9.05 -6.11 -18.02
C MET A 1 -8.86 -6.28 -16.53
N SER A 2 -8.41 -5.24 -15.82
CA SER A 2 -8.51 -5.14 -14.35
C SER A 2 -8.52 -3.65 -13.99
N ALA A 3 -9.36 -3.31 -13.02
CA ALA A 3 -10.02 -2.01 -12.87
C ALA A 3 -9.08 -0.83 -12.59
N VAL A 4 -9.54 0.37 -12.96
CA VAL A 4 -8.87 1.68 -13.05
C VAL A 4 -8.27 2.23 -11.74
N PHE A 5 -8.22 1.44 -10.67
CA PHE A 5 -7.44 1.68 -9.46
C PHE A 5 -6.77 0.37 -9.04
N GLU A 6 -5.90 -0.18 -9.90
CA GLU A 6 -5.26 -1.47 -9.64
C GLU A 6 -4.61 -1.45 -8.26
N GLY A 7 -5.14 -2.24 -7.34
CA GLY A 7 -4.58 -2.46 -6.01
C GLY A 7 -4.95 -1.48 -4.90
N VAL A 8 -5.46 -0.25 -5.15
CA VAL A 8 -5.80 0.68 -4.04
C VAL A 8 -7.29 0.65 -3.75
N ARG A 9 -7.66 0.33 -2.51
CA ARG A 9 -9.05 0.25 -2.08
C ARG A 9 -9.29 0.85 -0.69
N PRO A 10 -10.45 1.48 -0.45
CA PRO A 10 -10.87 1.81 0.91
C PRO A 10 -11.14 0.51 1.68
N ALA A 11 -10.45 0.31 2.81
CA ALA A 11 -10.61 -0.89 3.65
C ALA A 11 -11.62 -0.66 4.79
N SER A 12 -11.69 0.56 5.30
CA SER A 12 -12.65 1.00 6.32
C SER A 12 -12.78 2.51 6.31
N GLU A 13 -13.70 3.07 7.10
CA GLU A 13 -13.89 4.53 7.23
C GLU A 13 -12.63 5.31 7.65
N SER A 14 -11.61 4.61 8.16
CA SER A 14 -10.33 5.19 8.57
C SER A 14 -9.10 4.44 8.04
N SER A 15 -9.26 3.60 7.02
CA SER A 15 -8.12 2.88 6.44
C SER A 15 -8.21 2.70 4.94
N ILE A 16 -7.06 2.74 4.28
CA ILE A 16 -6.87 2.42 2.87
C ILE A 16 -5.98 1.18 2.80
N GLU A 17 -6.28 0.27 1.89
CA GLU A 17 -5.44 -0.87 1.56
C GLU A 17 -4.81 -0.69 0.19
N ILE A 18 -3.54 -1.06 0.09
CA ILE A 18 -2.75 -1.07 -1.14
C ILE A 18 -2.31 -2.51 -1.39
N GLY A 19 -2.89 -3.13 -2.40
CA GLY A 19 -2.52 -4.42 -2.97
C GLY A 19 -1.50 -4.26 -4.09
N PHE A 20 -0.41 -5.02 -4.02
CA PHE A 20 0.59 -5.10 -5.07
C PHE A 20 1.18 -6.52 -5.14
N SER A 21 1.70 -6.89 -6.30
CA SER A 21 2.40 -8.16 -6.49
C SER A 21 3.90 -7.97 -6.29
N TYR A 22 4.51 -8.74 -5.40
CA TYR A 22 5.95 -8.74 -5.16
C TYR A 22 6.48 -10.17 -5.11
N GLN A 23 7.48 -10.47 -5.95
CA GLN A 23 8.11 -11.80 -6.03
C GLN A 23 7.10 -12.97 -6.19
N GLY A 24 6.06 -12.79 -7.01
CA GLY A 24 5.02 -13.81 -7.22
C GLY A 24 4.03 -13.97 -6.06
N ARG A 25 4.08 -13.11 -5.04
CA ARG A 25 3.15 -13.07 -3.91
C ARG A 25 2.30 -11.81 -3.98
N VAL A 26 1.01 -11.92 -3.66
CA VAL A 26 0.14 -10.76 -3.49
C VAL A 26 0.31 -10.23 -2.08
N CYS A 27 0.84 -9.01 -1.96
CA CYS A 27 0.98 -8.28 -0.71
C CYS A 27 -0.15 -7.25 -0.62
N VAL A 28 -0.80 -7.18 0.52
CA VAL A 28 -1.82 -6.15 0.80
C VAL A 28 -1.41 -5.42 2.07
N GLU A 29 -1.12 -4.14 1.93
CA GLU A 29 -0.66 -3.30 3.01
C GLU A 29 -1.74 -2.30 3.43
N ARG A 30 -1.91 -2.10 4.74
CA ARG A 30 -2.99 -1.27 5.28
C ARG A 30 -2.45 0.03 5.84
N LEU A 31 -2.82 1.13 5.20
CA LEU A 31 -2.56 2.48 5.67
C LEU A 31 -3.67 2.93 6.63
N ARG A 32 -3.30 3.35 7.85
CA ARG A 32 -4.21 3.99 8.82
C ARG A 32 -4.53 5.44 8.41
N LEU A 33 -5.11 5.60 7.23
CA LEU A 33 -5.53 6.87 6.64
C LEU A 33 -7.00 6.78 6.26
N LYS A 34 -7.77 7.84 6.56
CA LYS A 34 -9.15 7.94 6.07
C LYS A 34 -9.16 7.88 4.54
N PRO A 35 -10.06 7.10 3.92
CA PRO A 35 -10.17 6.98 2.46
C PRO A 35 -10.79 8.24 1.84
N THR A 36 -10.11 9.37 1.99
CA THR A 36 -10.45 10.63 1.35
C THR A 36 -9.80 10.69 -0.03
N ALA A 37 -10.34 11.49 -0.95
CA ALA A 37 -9.80 11.62 -2.30
C ALA A 37 -8.29 11.97 -2.32
N ALA A 38 -7.83 12.83 -1.41
CA ALA A 38 -6.42 13.18 -1.28
C ALA A 38 -5.56 11.99 -0.83
N ASN A 39 -6.02 11.22 0.16
CA ASN A 39 -5.29 10.07 0.68
C ASN A 39 -5.30 8.90 -0.31
N LEU A 40 -6.38 8.71 -1.06
CA LEU A 40 -6.45 7.72 -2.14
C LEU A 40 -5.47 8.05 -3.26
N ARG A 41 -5.36 9.33 -3.67
CA ARG A 41 -4.34 9.77 -4.64
C ARG A 41 -2.93 9.44 -4.14
N ARG A 42 -2.62 9.82 -2.90
CA ARG A 42 -1.33 9.51 -2.27
C ARG A 42 -1.05 8.00 -2.21
N ALA A 43 -2.05 7.19 -1.86
CA ALA A 43 -1.92 5.74 -1.82
C ALA A 43 -1.65 5.14 -3.22
N THR A 44 -2.27 5.69 -4.26
CA THR A 44 -2.02 5.30 -5.65
C THR A 44 -0.62 5.69 -6.11
N GLU A 45 -0.17 6.90 -5.82
CA GLU A 45 1.20 7.35 -6.10
C GLU A 45 2.23 6.46 -5.39
N GLN A 46 2.00 6.18 -4.10
CA GLN A 46 2.86 5.30 -3.34
C GLN A 46 2.90 3.88 -3.91
N ARG A 47 1.76 3.34 -4.37
CA ARG A 47 1.73 2.05 -5.09
C ARG A 47 2.57 2.11 -6.36
N ALA A 48 2.48 3.18 -7.14
CA ALA A 48 3.27 3.32 -8.37
C ALA A 48 4.77 3.36 -8.08
N GLU A 49 5.20 4.07 -7.04
CA GLU A 49 6.59 4.08 -6.58
C GLU A 49 7.08 2.69 -6.16
N ILE A 50 6.24 1.94 -5.42
CA ILE A 50 6.51 0.55 -5.02
C ILE A 50 6.71 -0.32 -6.25
N VAL A 51 5.76 -0.33 -7.18
CA VAL A 51 5.84 -1.14 -8.41
C VAL A 51 7.11 -0.79 -9.19
N ALA A 52 7.39 0.51 -9.37
CA ALA A 52 8.59 0.95 -10.07
C ALA A 52 9.88 0.52 -9.36
N ALA A 53 9.92 0.53 -8.02
CA ALA A 53 11.06 0.03 -7.25
C ALA A 53 11.20 -1.50 -7.37
N ILE A 54 10.08 -2.24 -7.43
CA ILE A 54 10.07 -3.70 -7.60
C ILE A 54 10.65 -4.06 -8.96
N GLU A 55 10.22 -3.36 -10.01
CA GLU A 55 10.73 -3.53 -11.37
C GLU A 55 12.24 -3.22 -11.46
N ARG A 56 12.72 -2.24 -10.69
CA ARG A 56 14.16 -1.95 -10.57
C ARG A 56 14.93 -2.97 -9.73
N GLY A 57 14.25 -3.84 -8.98
CA GLY A 57 14.86 -4.78 -8.04
C GLY A 57 15.39 -4.12 -6.76
N ASP A 58 15.04 -2.86 -6.50
CA ASP A 58 15.49 -2.05 -5.36
C ASP A 58 14.35 -1.79 -4.37
N PHE A 59 13.28 -2.57 -4.46
CA PHE A 59 12.16 -2.43 -3.54
C PHE A 59 12.47 -3.06 -2.20
N ASP A 60 12.63 -2.22 -1.19
CA ASP A 60 12.65 -2.62 0.21
C ASP A 60 11.28 -2.36 0.86
N TYR A 61 10.58 -3.45 1.17
CA TYR A 61 9.29 -3.44 1.85
C TYR A 61 9.36 -2.74 3.21
N ALA A 62 10.43 -2.95 3.97
CA ALA A 62 10.61 -2.35 5.29
C ALA A 62 10.86 -0.85 5.19
N ALA A 63 11.58 -0.40 4.16
CA ALA A 63 11.83 1.01 3.89
C ALA A 63 10.59 1.75 3.36
N ALA A 64 9.78 1.09 2.54
CA ALA A 64 8.55 1.66 1.98
C ALA A 64 7.41 1.73 3.00
N PHE A 65 7.38 0.80 3.96
CA PHE A 65 6.35 0.73 5.01
C PHE A 65 6.95 0.68 6.43
N PRO A 66 7.75 1.69 6.83
CA PRO A 66 8.45 1.70 8.12
C PRO A 66 7.49 1.83 9.31
N LYS A 67 6.26 2.26 9.04
CA LYS A 67 5.19 2.47 10.02
C LYS A 67 4.04 1.47 9.89
N SER A 68 4.19 0.38 9.14
CA SER A 68 3.25 -0.74 9.23
C SER A 68 3.34 -1.34 10.64
N ARG A 69 2.56 -0.77 11.56
CA ARG A 69 2.37 -1.27 12.91
C ARG A 69 1.57 -2.57 12.81
N LYS A 70 2.23 -3.67 12.48
CA LYS A 70 2.18 -4.84 13.36
C LYS A 70 3.14 -4.62 14.54
N ALA A 71 3.11 -3.44 15.15
CA ALA A 71 3.57 -3.31 16.52
C ALA A 71 2.38 -3.74 17.38
N PRO A 72 2.42 -4.91 18.06
CA PRO A 72 1.48 -5.18 19.12
C PRO A 72 1.70 -4.08 20.15
N THR A 73 0.81 -3.08 20.17
CA THR A 73 0.85 -2.09 21.23
C THR A 73 0.18 -2.78 22.40
N GLY A 74 0.98 -3.47 23.21
CA GLY A 74 0.63 -3.73 24.60
C GLY A 74 0.48 -2.38 25.30
N GLY A 75 -0.57 -2.28 26.09
CA GLY A 75 -0.97 -1.08 26.83
C GLY A 75 -2.42 -1.22 27.25
#